data_AF-A0ABD2Y2N4-F1
#
_entry.id   AF-A0ABD2Y2N4-F1
#
_cell.length_a   1.000
_cell.length_b   1.000
_cell.length_c   1.000
_cell.angle_alpha   90.00
_cell.angle_beta   90.00
_cell.angle_gamma   90.00
#
_symmetry.space_group_name_H-M   'P 1'
#
loop_
_entity.id
_entity.type
_entity.pdbx_description
1 polymer ?
#
loop_
_entity_poly.entity_id
_entity_poly.type
_entity_poly.pdbx_seq_one_letter_code
_entity_poly.pdbx_strand_id
1 'polypeptide(L)'
;MKGSGVINEENITESKAALVYGQMNEPLEARMRVGTEVSALLGRMPSVVGYQPTLSTEMGSLQERITSTKEGFITSIQVVYVPALAMIFAHLDTITVLSRGLAAKGIHPAVDLLDSISTMLQL
;
A
#
# COMPACT_ATOMS: atom_id res chain seq x y z
N MET A 1 -16.21 -5.71 13.62
CA MET A 1 -14.91 -6.11 14.21
C MET A 1 -15.08 -6.69 15.61
N LYS A 2 -15.68 -5.98 16.59
CA LYS A 2 -15.97 -6.56 17.92
C LYS A 2 -16.95 -7.74 17.91
N GLY A 3 -17.94 -7.73 17.01
CA GLY A 3 -18.94 -8.82 16.90
C GLY A 3 -18.57 -9.95 15.91
N SER A 4 -17.40 -9.90 15.27
CA SER A 4 -17.00 -10.88 14.24
C SER A 4 -15.97 -11.91 14.73
N GLY A 5 -15.55 -11.85 16.00
CA GLY A 5 -14.54 -12.75 16.58
C GLY A 5 -13.13 -12.60 15.99
N VAL A 6 -12.86 -11.51 15.27
CA VAL A 6 -11.55 -11.27 14.60
C VAL A 6 -10.54 -10.66 15.56
N ILE A 7 -11.00 -9.77 16.44
CA ILE A 7 -10.23 -9.18 17.55
C ILE A 7 -10.90 -9.64 18.84
N ASN A 8 -10.18 -10.40 19.65
CA ASN A 8 -10.61 -10.84 20.97
C ASN A 8 -9.89 -9.99 22.02
N GLU A 9 -10.65 -9.11 22.71
CA GLU A 9 -10.12 -8.20 23.72
C GLU A 9 -9.84 -8.89 25.06
N GLU A 10 -10.55 -10.00 25.34
CA GLU A 10 -10.37 -10.79 26.56
C GLU A 10 -9.18 -11.75 26.44
N ASN A 11 -8.90 -12.25 25.22
CA ASN A 11 -7.75 -13.08 24.92
C ASN A 11 -7.05 -12.65 23.62
N ILE A 12 -6.02 -11.82 23.76
CA ILE A 12 -5.28 -11.25 22.63
C ILE A 12 -4.62 -12.34 21.76
N THR A 13 -4.21 -13.47 22.36
CA THR A 13 -3.52 -14.54 21.62
C THR A 13 -4.41 -15.28 20.61
N GLU A 14 -5.74 -15.21 20.79
CA GLU A 14 -6.72 -15.78 19.86
C GLU A 14 -7.11 -14.81 18.73
N SER A 15 -6.63 -13.56 18.77
CA SER A 15 -6.92 -12.59 17.72
C SER A 15 -6.25 -12.97 16.40
N LYS A 16 -7.02 -12.87 15.30
CA LYS A 16 -6.54 -13.24 13.95
C LYS A 16 -6.02 -12.06 13.15
N ALA A 17 -6.08 -10.86 13.71
CA ALA A 17 -5.62 -9.64 13.09
C ALA A 17 -4.89 -8.77 14.12
N ALA A 18 -3.83 -8.10 13.66
CA ALA A 18 -3.18 -7.01 14.38
C ALA A 18 -3.38 -5.72 13.58
N LEU A 19 -3.59 -4.62 14.28
CA LEU A 19 -3.82 -3.31 13.67
C LEU A 19 -2.62 -2.41 14.01
N VAL A 20 -1.95 -1.93 12.97
CA VAL A 20 -0.86 -0.95 13.09
C VAL A 20 -1.38 0.36 12.52
N TYR A 21 -1.49 1.38 13.35
CA TYR A 21 -2.02 2.68 12.96
C TYR A 21 -0.89 3.71 12.85
N GLY A 22 -0.85 4.43 11.74
CA GLY A 22 -0.16 5.73 11.63
C GLY A 22 -1.21 6.80 11.46
N GLN A 23 -1.32 7.72 12.41
CA GLN A 23 -2.39 8.72 12.41
C GLN A 23 -2.09 9.86 11.44
N MET A 24 -3.13 10.50 10.91
CA MET A 24 -2.96 11.67 10.02
C MET A 24 -2.45 12.91 10.78
N ASN A 25 -2.69 12.95 12.09
CA ASN A 25 -2.23 14.00 13.00
C ASN A 25 -0.83 13.73 13.58
N GLU A 26 -0.24 12.57 13.32
CA GLU A 26 1.14 12.29 13.71
C GLU A 26 2.11 13.09 12.83
N PRO A 27 3.26 13.50 13.39
CA PRO A 27 4.31 14.16 12.63
C PRO A 27 4.63 13.34 11.38
N LEU A 28 4.86 14.02 10.26
CA LEU A 28 5.08 13.36 8.98
C LEU A 28 6.29 12.40 9.01
N GLU A 29 7.20 12.57 9.97
CA GLU A 29 8.29 11.66 10.34
C GLU A 29 7.85 10.21 10.63
N ALA A 30 6.58 9.97 11.00
CA ALA A 30 6.04 8.63 11.25
C ALA A 30 5.43 7.98 10.00
N ARG A 31 5.27 8.74 8.91
CA ARG A 31 4.58 8.33 7.70
C ARG A 31 5.63 8.18 6.62
N MET A 32 5.40 7.31 5.63
CA MET A 32 6.27 6.91 4.50
C MET A 32 6.71 8.07 3.55
N ARG A 33 6.80 9.29 4.08
CA ARG A 33 7.33 10.54 3.54
C ARG A 33 8.59 11.00 4.31
N VAL A 34 9.13 10.16 5.22
CA VAL A 34 10.39 10.39 5.98
C VAL A 34 11.56 10.78 5.08
N GLY A 35 11.66 10.20 3.89
CA GLY A 35 12.76 10.52 2.98
C GLY A 35 12.75 11.97 2.49
N THR A 36 11.60 12.49 2.05
CA THR A 36 11.48 13.78 1.35
C THR A 36 11.88 14.99 2.19
N GLU A 37 11.44 15.04 3.46
CA GLU A 37 11.70 16.19 4.33
C GLU A 37 13.13 16.16 4.87
N VAL A 38 13.63 14.98 5.26
CA VAL A 38 15.02 14.80 5.70
C VAL A 38 16.00 15.15 4.58
N SER A 39 15.70 14.80 3.33
CA SER A 39 16.56 15.09 2.19
C SER A 39 16.53 16.55 1.75
N ALA A 40 15.39 17.22 1.88
CA ALA A 40 15.30 18.67 1.71
C ALA A 40 16.13 19.40 2.79
N LEU A 41 16.08 18.92 4.04
CA LEU A 41 16.90 19.45 5.15
C LEU A 41 18.40 19.12 4.99
N LEU A 42 18.75 17.99 4.38
CA LEU A 42 20.12 17.57 4.07
C LEU A 42 20.66 18.13 2.74
N GLY A 43 19.93 19.05 2.08
CA GLY A 43 20.38 19.76 0.88
C GLY A 43 20.49 18.88 -0.38
N ARG A 44 19.86 17.72 -0.43
CA ARG A 44 19.82 16.89 -1.64
C ARG A 44 18.77 17.46 -2.60
N MET A 45 19.08 17.51 -3.89
CA MET A 45 18.14 18.00 -4.90
C MET A 45 16.83 17.17 -4.88
N PRO A 46 15.66 17.83 -4.93
CA PRO A 46 14.38 17.12 -5.02
C PRO A 46 14.30 16.35 -6.34
N SER A 47 13.66 15.17 -6.30
CA SER A 47 13.42 14.35 -7.48
C SER A 47 12.20 14.82 -8.28
N VAL A 48 11.94 14.16 -9.41
CA VAL A 48 10.78 14.36 -10.29
C VAL A 48 9.47 14.28 -9.47
N VAL A 49 8.61 15.30 -9.64
CA VAL A 49 7.31 15.50 -8.93
C VAL A 49 7.42 15.82 -7.42
N GLY A 50 8.60 16.21 -6.91
CA GLY A 50 8.76 16.69 -5.52
C GLY A 50 8.91 15.57 -4.48
N TYR A 51 9.26 14.36 -4.93
CA TYR A 51 9.56 13.22 -4.08
C TYR A 51 11.05 13.08 -3.78
N GLN A 52 11.34 12.17 -2.86
CA GLN A 52 12.67 11.83 -2.41
C GLN A 52 13.44 11.10 -3.52
N PRO A 53 14.71 11.44 -3.83
CA PRO A 53 15.50 10.71 -4.82
C PRO A 53 15.71 9.22 -4.45
N THR A 54 15.74 8.88 -3.16
CA THR A 54 15.84 7.49 -2.65
C THR A 54 14.51 6.75 -2.55
N LEU A 55 13.38 7.37 -2.90
CA LEU A 55 12.05 6.75 -2.75
C LEU A 55 11.99 5.41 -3.48
N SER A 56 12.51 5.33 -4.71
CA SER A 56 12.57 4.09 -5.49
C SER A 56 13.21 2.93 -4.72
N THR A 57 14.36 3.18 -4.10
CA THR A 57 15.16 2.15 -3.43
C THR A 57 14.49 1.71 -2.13
N GLU A 58 13.95 2.66 -1.36
CA GLU A 58 13.23 2.36 -0.12
C GLU A 58 11.93 1.58 -0.38
N MET A 59 11.19 1.97 -1.43
CA MET A 59 10.01 1.23 -1.88
C MET A 59 10.38 -0.18 -2.34
N GLY A 60 11.43 -0.32 -3.15
CA GLY A 60 11.90 -1.63 -3.62
C GLY A 60 12.27 -2.55 -2.46
N SER A 61 13.09 -2.06 -1.51
CA SER A 61 13.49 -2.85 -0.34
C SER A 61 12.31 -3.27 0.55
N LEU A 62 11.28 -2.42 0.69
CA LEU A 62 10.06 -2.79 1.41
C LEU A 62 9.26 -3.86 0.64
N GLN A 63 9.05 -3.67 -0.66
CA GLN A 63 8.27 -4.59 -1.48
C GLN A 63 8.95 -5.95 -1.60
N GLU A 64 10.28 -6.01 -1.67
CA GLU A 64 11.03 -7.26 -1.70
C GLU A 64 10.85 -8.11 -0.43
N ARG A 65 10.55 -7.48 0.70
CA ARG A 65 10.22 -8.22 1.94
C ARG A 65 8.82 -8.84 1.90
N ILE A 66 7.94 -8.33 1.05
CA ILE A 66 6.58 -8.83 0.84
C ILE A 66 6.64 -9.80 -0.33
N THR A 67 7.11 -11.02 -0.05
CA THR A 67 7.26 -12.04 -1.08
C THR A 67 7.00 -13.43 -0.51
N SER A 68 7.04 -14.43 -1.39
CA SER A 68 6.95 -15.84 -1.04
C SER A 68 8.33 -16.44 -0.82
N THR A 69 8.48 -17.22 0.23
CA THR A 69 9.70 -17.96 0.57
C THR A 69 9.36 -19.45 0.70
N LYS A 70 10.37 -20.30 0.91
CA LYS A 70 10.16 -21.75 1.09
C LYS A 70 9.38 -22.10 2.36
N GLU A 71 9.42 -21.24 3.38
CA GLU A 71 8.80 -21.49 4.69
C GLU A 71 7.38 -20.91 4.80
N GLY A 72 7.04 -19.96 3.93
CA GLY A 72 5.76 -19.26 3.94
C GLY A 72 5.77 -18.04 3.04
N PHE A 73 4.64 -17.32 3.02
CA PHE A 73 4.45 -16.16 2.15
C PHE A 73 3.74 -15.03 2.88
N ILE A 74 3.99 -13.80 2.44
CA ILE A 74 3.25 -12.61 2.88
C ILE A 74 2.48 -12.08 1.67
N THR A 75 1.16 -12.06 1.77
CA THR A 75 0.30 -11.38 0.78
C THR A 75 -0.05 -9.99 1.30
N SER A 76 0.25 -8.95 0.53
CA SER A 76 -0.07 -7.57 0.87
C SER A 76 -1.09 -6.98 -0.08
N ILE A 77 -2.09 -6.30 0.46
CA ILE A 77 -3.06 -5.50 -0.30
C ILE A 77 -2.74 -4.04 0.01
N GLN A 78 -2.35 -3.30 -1.03
CA GLN A 78 -1.91 -1.91 -0.89
C GLN A 78 -2.93 -0.97 -1.53
N VAL A 79 -3.39 0.00 -0.74
CA VAL A 79 -4.32 1.02 -1.23
C VAL A 79 -3.52 2.20 -1.74
N VAL A 80 -3.66 2.48 -3.03
CA VAL A 80 -2.91 3.52 -3.73
C VAL A 80 -3.89 4.58 -4.24
N TYR A 81 -3.71 5.83 -3.83
CA TYR A 81 -4.55 6.96 -4.27
C TYR A 81 -3.95 7.66 -5.50
N VAL A 82 -4.74 7.85 -6.55
CA VAL A 82 -4.31 8.42 -7.84
C VAL A 82 -4.38 9.97 -7.83
N PRO A 83 -3.34 10.70 -8.28
CA PRO A 83 -2.18 10.24 -9.05
C PRO A 83 -1.03 9.76 -8.15
N ALA A 84 -0.88 8.45 -8.04
CA ALA A 84 0.28 7.83 -7.41
C ALA A 84 1.41 7.69 -8.43
N LEU A 85 2.64 7.69 -7.93
CA LEU A 85 3.82 7.54 -8.77
C LEU A 85 3.82 6.17 -9.45
N ALA A 86 4.06 6.16 -10.77
CA ALA A 86 4.07 4.94 -11.58
C ALA A 86 5.04 3.86 -11.08
N MET A 87 6.02 4.23 -10.24
CA MET A 87 7.03 3.35 -9.69
C MET A 87 6.49 2.24 -8.80
N ILE A 88 5.35 2.44 -8.11
CA ILE A 88 4.76 1.39 -7.26
C ILE A 88 4.20 0.25 -8.13
N PHE A 89 3.67 0.56 -9.32
CA PHE A 89 3.05 -0.44 -10.20
C PHE A 89 4.05 -1.47 -10.73
N ALA A 90 5.34 -1.11 -10.83
CA ALA A 90 6.37 -2.04 -11.28
C ALA A 90 6.60 -3.22 -10.30
N HIS A 91 6.18 -3.08 -9.05
CA HIS A 91 6.35 -4.10 -8.01
C HIS A 91 5.05 -4.84 -7.66
N LEU A 92 3.92 -4.51 -8.29
CA LEU A 92 2.63 -5.12 -7.99
C LEU A 92 2.32 -6.25 -8.99
N ASP A 93 2.04 -7.44 -8.47
CA ASP A 93 1.64 -8.60 -9.29
C ASP A 93 0.19 -8.50 -9.79
N THR A 94 -0.66 -7.74 -9.11
CA THR A 94 -2.06 -7.54 -9.46
C THR A 94 -2.49 -6.14 -9.07
N ILE A 95 -3.19 -5.47 -9.98
CA ILE A 95 -3.75 -4.14 -9.80
C ILE A 95 -5.26 -4.26 -9.98
N THR A 96 -6.00 -3.88 -8.94
CA THR A 96 -7.46 -3.79 -9.00
C THR A 96 -7.88 -2.34 -8.94
N VAL A 97 -8.42 -1.82 -10.03
CA VAL A 97 -8.84 -0.42 -10.14
C VAL A 97 -10.29 -0.30 -9.67
N LEU A 98 -10.53 0.61 -8.72
CA LEU A 98 -11.87 0.95 -8.23
C LEU A 98 -12.36 2.24 -8.90
N SER A 99 -13.44 2.14 -9.66
CA SER A 99 -13.98 3.26 -10.43
C SER A 99 -15.10 3.98 -9.69
N ARG A 100 -14.99 5.31 -9.58
CA ARG A 100 -16.07 6.16 -9.03
C ARG A 100 -17.34 6.08 -9.88
N GLY A 101 -17.22 5.89 -11.19
CA GLY A 101 -18.36 5.80 -12.09
C GLY A 101 -19.21 4.55 -11.87
N LEU A 102 -18.56 3.42 -11.55
CA LEU A 102 -19.25 2.16 -11.20
C LEU A 102 -19.92 2.26 -9.82
N ALA A 103 -19.21 2.84 -8.84
CA ALA A 103 -19.76 3.07 -7.51
C ALA A 103 -21.00 3.99 -7.54
N ALA A 104 -20.97 5.05 -8.35
CA ALA A 104 -22.12 5.97 -8.50
C ALA A 104 -23.36 5.29 -9.13
N LYS A 105 -23.17 4.19 -9.85
CA LYS A 105 -24.25 3.35 -10.40
C LYS A 105 -24.76 2.30 -9.41
N GLY A 106 -24.24 2.29 -8.17
CA GLY A 106 -24.61 1.31 -7.14
C GLY A 106 -23.97 -0.07 -7.32
N ILE A 107 -22.97 -0.22 -8.19
CA ILE A 107 -22.27 -1.49 -8.41
C ILE A 107 -21.20 -1.66 -7.33
N HIS A 108 -21.36 -2.69 -6.49
CA HIS A 108 -20.43 -3.03 -5.42
C HIS A 108 -20.06 -4.53 -5.47
N PRO A 109 -18.76 -4.87 -5.54
CA PRO A 109 -17.60 -3.97 -5.55
C PRO A 109 -17.42 -3.22 -6.89
N ALA A 110 -16.98 -1.96 -6.83
CA ALA A 110 -16.87 -1.06 -7.98
C ALA A 110 -15.59 -1.30 -8.80
N VAL A 111 -15.29 -2.56 -9.10
CA VAL A 111 -14.07 -2.99 -9.80
C VAL A 111 -14.21 -2.72 -11.30
N ASP A 112 -13.24 -2.00 -11.85
CA ASP A 112 -13.09 -1.86 -13.30
C ASP A 112 -12.27 -3.03 -13.86
N LEU A 113 -12.93 -3.94 -14.57
CA LEU A 113 -12.29 -5.16 -15.10
C LEU A 113 -11.36 -4.88 -16.28
N LEU A 114 -11.50 -3.73 -16.95
CA LEU A 114 -10.68 -3.40 -18.12
C LEU A 114 -9.35 -2.78 -17.70
N ASP A 115 -9.39 -1.93 -16.68
CA ASP A 115 -8.18 -1.27 -16.15
C ASP A 115 -7.48 -2.10 -15.07
N SER A 116 -8.11 -3.17 -14.57
CA SER A 116 -7.50 -4.10 -13.62
C SER A 116 -6.68 -5.17 -14.35
N ILE A 117 -5.45 -5.41 -13.90
CA ILE A 117 -4.54 -6.39 -14.48
C ILE A 117 -4.01 -7.34 -13.42
N SER A 118 -3.66 -8.57 -13.82
CA SER A 118 -2.96 -9.52 -12.97
C SER A 118 -1.96 -10.29 -13.80
N THR A 119 -0.73 -10.43 -13.30
CA THR A 119 0.32 -11.23 -13.93
C THR A 119 -0.09 -12.70 -14.03
N MET A 120 -0.93 -13.21 -13.13
CA MET A 120 -1.43 -14.60 -13.20
C MET A 120 -2.55 -14.83 -14.23
N LEU A 121 -3.18 -13.76 -14.74
CA LEU A 121 -4.27 -13.82 -15.72
C LEU A 121 -3.81 -13.45 -17.14
N GLN A 122 -2.51 -13.24 -17.37
CA GLN A 122 -1.98 -13.02 -18.71
C GLN A 122 -2.15 -14.30 -19.54
N LEU A 123 -3.10 -14.27 -20.47
CA LEU A 123 -3.36 -15.32 -21.48
C LEU A 123 -2.28 -15.36 -22.56
#